data_AF-A0A9W8B336-F1
#
_entry.id   AF-A0A9W8B336-F1
#
_cell.length_a   1.000
_cell.length_b   1.000
_cell.length_c   1.000
_cell.angle_alpha   90.00
_cell.angle_beta   90.00
_cell.angle_gamma   90.00
#
_symmetry.space_group_name_H-M   'P 1'
#
loop_
_entity.id
_entity.type
_entity.pdbx_description
1 polymer ?
#
loop_
_entity_poly.entity_id
_entity_poly.type
_entity_poly.pdbx_seq_one_letter_code
_entity_poly.pdbx_strand_id
1 'polypeptide(L)'
;MPSFSLALSMDTSAASRQDAAAPSEMSMDVAASSPIGETERFTNTMDPNQSVQPTREQCKKQELLAAVQEYFHYRNLLDCFAAYNAWSDCLAHKPVKGTASAALPMADWSAQFKTLSLRTEESLRRLLESDWLSHDIHAASDDRHSGRNSFGDPARNAELETLRNWVIPEIVFRLHTVLLESHSVIPSNLDKSIQLSDLVADEQFQLYREFMKTHQLPKLLYLFAQSSMALLKTSTSPFASS
;
A
#
# COMPACT_ATOMS: atom_id res chain seq x y z
N MET A 1 1.42 29.11 -17.15
CA MET A 1 2.02 27.77 -16.98
C MET A 1 2.97 27.54 -18.15
N PRO A 2 4.31 27.69 -18.02
CA PRO A 2 5.21 27.32 -19.09
C PRO A 2 5.71 25.88 -18.90
N SER A 3 5.50 25.08 -19.95
CA SER A 3 6.03 23.74 -20.16
C SER A 3 7.54 23.76 -20.33
N PHE A 4 8.25 22.82 -19.68
CA PHE A 4 9.62 22.48 -20.04
C PHE A 4 9.66 21.04 -20.54
N SER A 5 9.94 20.94 -21.83
CA SER A 5 10.32 19.75 -22.56
C SER A 5 11.84 19.66 -22.52
N LEU A 6 12.40 18.51 -22.15
CA LEU A 6 13.79 18.18 -22.46
C LEU A 6 13.92 16.66 -22.59
N ALA A 7 14.09 16.24 -23.84
CA ALA A 7 14.52 14.91 -24.23
C ALA A 7 16.02 14.78 -23.97
N LEU A 8 16.45 13.65 -23.40
CA LEU A 8 17.81 13.15 -23.57
C LEU A 8 17.75 11.65 -23.88
N SER A 9 18.13 11.33 -25.11
CA SER A 9 18.51 10.01 -25.58
C SER A 9 20.03 9.97 -25.63
N MET A 10 20.66 8.90 -25.15
CA MET A 10 21.82 8.26 -25.81
C MET A 10 22.24 6.97 -25.08
N ASP A 11 21.92 5.86 -25.74
CA ASP A 11 22.77 4.72 -26.12
C ASP A 11 23.91 4.16 -25.24
N THR A 12 23.74 2.86 -24.96
CA THR A 12 24.69 1.72 -25.08
C THR A 12 26.06 1.75 -24.42
N SER A 13 26.35 0.72 -23.60
CA SER A 13 27.57 -0.10 -23.77
C SER A 13 27.50 -1.41 -22.99
N ALA A 14 27.92 -2.49 -23.64
CA ALA A 14 27.99 -3.87 -23.16
C ALA A 14 29.45 -4.29 -22.90
N ALA A 15 29.70 -5.09 -21.85
CA ALA A 15 30.85 -5.97 -21.66
C ALA A 15 30.54 -6.86 -20.43
N SER A 16 30.33 -8.19 -20.50
CA SER A 16 31.19 -9.31 -20.92
C SER A 16 32.35 -9.65 -19.96
N ARG A 17 32.22 -10.78 -19.23
CA ARG A 17 33.24 -11.79 -18.81
C ARG A 17 32.66 -12.69 -17.71
N GLN A 18 32.39 -13.97 -17.91
CA GLN A 18 33.25 -15.18 -18.03
C GLN A 18 33.75 -15.80 -16.71
N ASP A 19 33.34 -17.08 -16.54
CA ASP A 19 34.06 -18.27 -16.07
C ASP A 19 34.49 -18.48 -14.60
N ALA A 20 33.98 -19.57 -14.01
CA ALA A 20 34.70 -20.67 -13.32
C ALA A 20 33.67 -21.61 -12.63
N ALA A 21 33.36 -22.82 -13.13
CA ALA A 21 34.10 -24.09 -13.08
C ALA A 21 34.15 -24.76 -11.68
N ALA A 22 33.61 -26.00 -11.62
CA ALA A 22 33.46 -26.95 -10.50
C ALA A 22 34.81 -27.54 -9.99
N PRO A 23 34.85 -28.48 -9.00
CA PRO A 23 34.46 -29.91 -9.14
C PRO A 23 33.72 -30.49 -7.90
N SER A 24 32.83 -31.49 -8.00
CA SER A 24 32.99 -32.96 -8.16
C SER A 24 33.67 -33.71 -7.00
N GLU A 25 33.04 -34.85 -6.64
CA GLU A 25 33.52 -36.07 -5.94
C GLU A 25 32.94 -36.33 -4.52
N MET A 26 32.64 -37.56 -4.06
CA MET A 26 32.38 -38.89 -4.64
C MET A 26 32.07 -39.85 -3.46
N SER A 27 31.20 -40.86 -3.67
CA SER A 27 31.19 -42.19 -2.98
C SER A 27 30.88 -42.28 -1.46
N MET A 28 30.37 -43.37 -0.87
CA MET A 28 30.06 -44.74 -1.32
C MET A 28 29.12 -45.43 -0.29
N ASP A 29 28.24 -46.28 -0.80
CA ASP A 29 27.74 -47.61 -0.32
C ASP A 29 27.72 -47.99 1.17
N VAL A 30 26.64 -48.69 1.60
CA VAL A 30 26.69 -50.12 2.01
C VAL A 30 25.28 -50.73 2.01
N ALA A 31 25.15 -51.89 1.38
CA ALA A 31 24.00 -52.78 1.33
C ALA A 31 23.96 -53.79 2.50
N ALA A 32 22.77 -54.24 2.89
CA ALA A 32 22.54 -55.59 3.44
C ALA A 32 21.08 -56.04 3.24
N SER A 33 20.92 -57.31 2.87
CA SER A 33 19.69 -57.99 2.44
C SER A 33 19.06 -58.88 3.53
N SER A 34 17.72 -59.01 3.47
CA SER A 34 16.89 -60.23 3.69
C SER A 34 16.64 -60.75 5.14
N PRO A 35 15.61 -61.61 5.41
CA PRO A 35 14.34 -61.88 4.69
C PRO A 35 13.06 -62.11 5.57
N ILE A 36 11.90 -62.20 4.89
CA ILE A 36 10.66 -63.00 5.16
C ILE A 36 9.87 -62.78 6.48
N GLY A 37 8.64 -62.30 6.31
CA GLY A 37 7.55 -62.38 7.28
C GLY A 37 6.23 -61.97 6.63
N GLU A 38 5.56 -62.90 5.94
CA GLU A 38 4.19 -62.76 5.47
C GLU A 38 3.25 -62.59 6.68
N THR A 39 2.51 -61.49 6.73
CA THR A 39 1.26 -61.43 7.49
C THR A 39 0.27 -60.57 6.70
N GLU A 40 -0.77 -61.23 6.26
CA GLU A 40 -1.84 -60.71 5.44
C GLU A 40 -2.64 -59.57 6.10
N ARG A 41 -3.05 -58.63 5.24
CA ARG A 41 -4.37 -57.96 5.23
C ARG A 41 -4.72 -57.05 6.41
N PHE A 42 -4.51 -55.75 6.21
CA PHE A 42 -5.56 -54.77 5.87
C PHE A 42 -4.92 -53.36 5.89
N THR A 43 -4.11 -53.02 4.87
CA THR A 43 -3.74 -51.63 4.62
C THR A 43 -4.86 -50.99 3.81
N ASN A 44 -5.87 -50.48 4.49
CA ASN A 44 -6.68 -49.42 3.90
C ASN A 44 -5.81 -48.17 3.90
N THR A 45 -4.96 -48.06 2.86
CA THR A 45 -4.21 -46.85 2.55
C THR A 45 -5.23 -45.78 2.19
N MET A 46 -5.71 -45.04 3.19
CA MET A 46 -6.35 -43.77 2.95
C MET A 46 -5.30 -42.86 2.34
N ASP A 47 -5.38 -42.64 1.03
CA ASP A 47 -4.69 -41.55 0.34
C ASP A 47 -5.02 -40.24 1.08
N PRO A 48 -4.05 -39.56 1.72
CA PRO A 48 -4.29 -38.26 2.35
C PRO A 48 -4.37 -37.12 1.32
N ASN A 49 -4.52 -37.45 0.03
CA ASN A 49 -4.32 -36.51 -1.08
C ASN A 49 -5.52 -36.45 -2.04
N GLN A 50 -6.75 -36.56 -1.52
CA GLN A 50 -7.92 -36.08 -2.25
C GLN A 50 -8.18 -34.63 -1.84
N SER A 51 -7.53 -33.69 -2.52
CA SER A 51 -7.97 -32.31 -2.56
C SER A 51 -9.38 -32.28 -3.14
N VAL A 52 -10.37 -32.14 -2.27
CA VAL A 52 -11.78 -32.00 -2.65
C VAL A 52 -11.89 -30.69 -3.43
N GLN A 53 -11.99 -30.79 -4.76
CA GLN A 53 -12.18 -29.61 -5.59
C GLN A 53 -13.46 -28.88 -5.18
N PRO A 54 -13.45 -27.54 -5.14
CA PRO A 54 -14.62 -26.77 -4.76
C PRO A 54 -15.79 -27.08 -5.69
N THR A 55 -16.97 -27.28 -5.10
CA THR A 55 -18.19 -27.51 -5.87
C THR A 55 -18.51 -26.27 -6.69
N ARG A 56 -19.09 -26.41 -7.89
CA ARG A 56 -19.49 -25.27 -8.76
C ARG A 56 -20.28 -24.19 -8.02
N GLU A 57 -21.09 -24.58 -7.04
CA GLU A 57 -21.84 -23.66 -6.18
C GLU A 57 -20.95 -22.85 -5.22
N GLN A 58 -19.87 -23.46 -4.70
CA GLN A 58 -18.88 -22.78 -3.86
C GLN A 58 -18.08 -21.74 -4.66
N CYS A 59 -17.73 -22.03 -5.92
CA CYS A 59 -17.06 -21.05 -6.78
C CYS A 59 -17.92 -19.80 -7.01
N LYS A 60 -19.21 -19.98 -7.36
CA LYS A 60 -20.14 -18.85 -7.54
C LYS A 60 -20.30 -18.00 -6.28
N LYS A 61 -20.35 -18.65 -5.12
CA LYS A 61 -20.41 -17.96 -3.83
C LYS A 61 -19.15 -17.13 -3.59
N GLN A 62 -17.98 -17.67 -3.91
CA GLN A 62 -16.70 -16.98 -3.76
C GLN A 62 -16.59 -15.76 -4.68
N GLU A 63 -16.98 -15.90 -5.94
CA GLU A 63 -17.04 -14.78 -6.90
C GLU A 63 -17.96 -13.66 -6.42
N LEU A 64 -19.13 -14.00 -5.88
CA LEU A 64 -20.06 -13.02 -5.31
C LEU A 64 -19.46 -12.29 -4.11
N LEU A 65 -18.79 -13.02 -3.21
CA LEU A 65 -18.15 -12.41 -2.04
C LEU A 65 -17.02 -11.45 -2.45
N ALA A 66 -16.19 -11.85 -3.42
CA ALA A 66 -15.15 -10.99 -3.97
C ALA A 66 -15.73 -9.70 -4.58
N ALA A 67 -16.79 -9.82 -5.39
CA ALA A 67 -17.46 -8.67 -5.99
C ALA A 67 -18.09 -7.72 -4.94
N VAL A 68 -18.66 -8.27 -3.87
CA VAL A 68 -19.21 -7.48 -2.75
C VAL A 68 -18.09 -6.75 -2.00
N GLN A 69 -16.98 -7.43 -1.71
CA GLN A 69 -15.82 -6.82 -1.04
C GLN A 69 -15.23 -5.69 -1.89
N GLU A 70 -15.07 -5.94 -3.17
CA GLU A 70 -14.60 -4.95 -4.13
C GLU A 70 -15.52 -3.72 -4.22
N TYR A 71 -16.84 -3.91 -4.21
CA TYR A 71 -17.80 -2.80 -4.10
C TYR A 71 -17.56 -1.95 -2.85
N PHE A 72 -17.32 -2.57 -1.68
CA PHE A 72 -16.99 -1.83 -0.46
C PHE A 72 -15.65 -1.10 -0.57
N HIS A 73 -14.66 -1.68 -1.22
CA HIS A 73 -13.38 -1.01 -1.47
C HIS A 73 -13.56 0.24 -2.32
N TYR A 74 -14.36 0.20 -3.37
CA TYR A 74 -14.66 1.38 -4.17
C TYR A 74 -15.45 2.43 -3.39
N ARG A 75 -16.43 2.01 -2.58
CA ARG A 75 -17.19 2.93 -1.73
C ARG A 75 -16.28 3.65 -0.73
N ASN A 76 -15.39 2.91 -0.06
CA ASN A 76 -14.44 3.48 0.90
C ASN A 76 -13.51 4.50 0.23
N LEU A 77 -13.06 4.24 -1.00
CA LEU A 77 -12.26 5.20 -1.77
C LEU A 77 -13.03 6.49 -2.06
N LEU A 78 -14.29 6.38 -2.49
CA LEU A 78 -15.14 7.55 -2.77
C LEU A 78 -15.40 8.37 -1.50
N ASP A 79 -15.64 7.70 -0.37
CA ASP A 79 -15.82 8.35 0.92
C ASP A 79 -14.54 9.10 1.35
N CYS A 80 -13.36 8.53 1.10
CA CYS A 80 -12.08 9.20 1.33
C CYS A 80 -11.92 10.47 0.49
N PHE A 81 -12.26 10.41 -0.81
CA PHE A 81 -12.20 11.59 -1.67
C PHE A 81 -13.23 12.65 -1.28
N ALA A 82 -14.43 12.26 -0.89
CA ALA A 82 -15.44 13.20 -0.38
C ALA A 82 -14.95 13.92 0.90
N ALA A 83 -14.37 13.17 1.85
CA ALA A 83 -13.78 13.74 3.05
C ALA A 83 -12.62 14.69 2.75
N TYR A 84 -11.72 14.30 1.84
CA TYR A 84 -10.60 15.15 1.42
C TYR A 84 -11.08 16.43 0.73
N ASN A 85 -12.06 16.35 -0.17
CA ASN A 85 -12.59 17.52 -0.87
C ASN A 85 -13.23 18.50 0.12
N ALA A 86 -14.06 18.03 1.05
CA ALA A 86 -14.63 18.88 2.09
C ALA A 86 -13.55 19.55 2.96
N TRP A 87 -12.49 18.83 3.30
CA TRP A 87 -11.34 19.38 4.01
C TRP A 87 -10.59 20.44 3.17
N SER A 88 -10.33 20.16 1.90
CA SER A 88 -9.65 21.06 0.96
C SER A 88 -10.45 22.34 0.74
N ASP A 89 -11.77 22.23 0.62
CA ASP A 89 -12.67 23.38 0.50
C ASP A 89 -12.61 24.26 1.76
N CYS A 90 -12.61 23.65 2.95
CA CYS A 90 -12.45 24.38 4.20
C CYS A 90 -11.09 25.11 4.27
N LEU A 91 -10.01 24.47 3.81
CA LEU A 91 -8.68 25.08 3.74
C LEU A 91 -8.65 26.28 2.79
N ALA A 92 -9.27 26.16 1.61
CA ALA A 92 -9.32 27.22 0.61
C ALA A 92 -10.08 28.48 1.10
N HIS A 93 -11.05 28.30 2.00
CA HIS A 93 -11.84 29.39 2.58
C HIS A 93 -11.29 29.91 3.92
N LYS A 94 -10.00 29.68 4.20
CA LYS A 94 -9.35 30.20 5.41
C LYS A 94 -9.52 31.73 5.54
N PRO A 95 -10.09 32.23 6.65
CA PRO A 95 -10.24 33.66 6.87
C PRO A 95 -8.90 34.40 6.82
N VAL A 96 -8.82 35.43 5.98
CA VAL A 96 -7.67 36.33 5.92
C VAL A 96 -7.86 37.44 6.95
N LYS A 97 -6.85 37.66 7.81
CA LYS A 97 -6.89 38.73 8.80
C LYS A 97 -7.05 40.09 8.10
N GLY A 98 -8.06 40.88 8.50
CA GLY A 98 -8.24 42.25 8.05
C GLY A 98 -9.23 42.47 6.90
N THR A 99 -9.84 41.41 6.34
CA THR A 99 -10.96 41.58 5.40
C THR A 99 -12.29 41.46 6.15
N ALA A 100 -13.13 42.49 6.09
CA ALA A 100 -14.45 42.51 6.71
C ALA A 100 -15.46 41.51 6.08
N SER A 101 -15.01 40.73 5.09
CA SER A 101 -15.82 39.81 4.28
C SER A 101 -15.55 38.33 4.61
N ALA A 102 -14.94 38.02 5.75
CA ALA A 102 -14.83 36.62 6.19
C ALA A 102 -16.21 36.13 6.66
N ALA A 103 -16.80 35.20 5.90
CA ALA A 103 -18.12 34.63 6.18
C ALA A 103 -18.19 33.85 7.52
N LEU A 104 -17.04 33.46 8.07
CA LEU A 104 -16.92 32.79 9.37
C LEU A 104 -15.82 33.45 10.22
N PRO A 105 -16.04 33.62 11.54
CA PRO A 105 -15.00 33.98 12.48
C PRO A 105 -13.82 33.00 12.44
N MET A 106 -12.59 33.49 12.64
CA MET A 106 -11.37 32.66 12.62
C MET A 106 -11.42 31.50 13.62
N ALA A 107 -12.07 31.70 14.78
CA ALA A 107 -12.24 30.66 15.79
C ALA A 107 -13.13 29.51 15.29
N ASP A 108 -14.25 29.83 14.65
CA ASP A 108 -15.20 28.84 14.11
C ASP A 108 -14.58 28.08 12.93
N TRP A 109 -13.87 28.79 12.04
CA TRP A 109 -13.12 28.16 10.96
C TRP A 109 -12.08 27.18 11.52
N SER A 110 -11.30 27.57 12.53
CA SER A 110 -10.27 26.70 13.13
C SER A 110 -10.88 25.44 13.74
N ALA A 111 -12.02 25.56 14.44
CA ALA A 111 -12.73 24.42 15.00
C ALA A 111 -13.27 23.48 13.92
N GLN A 112 -13.87 24.03 12.86
CA GLN A 112 -14.36 23.26 11.71
C GLN A 112 -13.20 22.57 10.98
N PHE A 113 -12.13 23.31 10.69
CA PHE A 113 -10.94 22.80 10.01
C PHE A 113 -10.30 21.66 10.81
N LYS A 114 -10.15 21.81 12.12
CA LYS A 114 -9.68 20.75 13.02
C LYS A 114 -10.54 19.49 12.93
N THR A 115 -11.87 19.64 12.96
CA THR A 115 -12.81 18.52 12.87
C THR A 115 -12.69 17.78 11.53
N LEU A 116 -12.63 18.53 10.42
CA LEU A 116 -12.46 17.97 9.09
C LEU A 116 -11.09 17.31 8.93
N SER A 117 -10.01 17.90 9.46
CA SER A 117 -8.68 17.30 9.43
C SER A 117 -8.63 15.94 10.11
N LEU A 118 -9.21 15.81 11.31
CA LEU A 118 -9.25 14.53 12.02
C LEU A 118 -10.06 13.47 11.26
N ARG A 119 -11.23 13.85 10.73
CA ARG A 119 -12.08 12.94 9.95
C ARG A 119 -11.37 12.47 8.67
N THR A 120 -10.73 13.39 7.95
CA THR A 120 -10.05 13.10 6.70
C THR A 120 -8.79 12.27 6.94
N GLU A 121 -8.01 12.59 7.97
CA GLU A 121 -6.87 11.76 8.41
C GLU A 121 -7.32 10.33 8.68
N GLU A 122 -8.35 10.15 9.51
CA GLU A 122 -8.87 8.84 9.87
C GLU A 122 -9.38 8.05 8.66
N SER A 123 -10.11 8.70 7.75
CA SER A 123 -10.62 8.05 6.54
C SER A 123 -9.50 7.58 5.62
N LEU A 124 -8.52 8.45 5.33
CA LEU A 124 -7.40 8.11 4.45
C LEU A 124 -6.51 7.03 5.07
N ARG A 125 -6.22 7.13 6.38
CA ARG A 125 -5.43 6.14 7.11
C ARG A 125 -6.11 4.78 7.12
N ARG A 126 -7.42 4.72 7.42
CA ARG A 126 -8.19 3.46 7.37
C ARG A 126 -8.14 2.79 6.00
N LEU A 127 -8.14 3.56 4.91
CA LEU A 127 -8.03 3.00 3.57
C LEU A 127 -6.65 2.37 3.34
N LEU A 128 -5.57 3.05 3.76
CA LEU A 128 -4.19 2.55 3.63
C LEU A 128 -3.93 1.33 4.51
N GLU A 129 -4.55 1.28 5.68
CA GLU A 129 -4.47 0.15 6.62
C GLU A 129 -5.47 -0.97 6.26
N SER A 130 -6.42 -0.70 5.36
CA SER A 130 -7.26 -1.73 4.76
C SER A 130 -6.51 -2.38 3.61
N ASP A 131 -6.66 -3.70 3.46
CA ASP A 131 -6.04 -4.48 2.37
C ASP A 131 -6.73 -4.18 1.01
N TRP A 132 -6.74 -2.91 0.62
CA TRP A 132 -7.61 -2.31 -0.38
C TRP A 132 -7.29 -2.83 -1.78
N LEU A 133 -8.22 -3.57 -2.38
CA LEU A 133 -8.05 -4.23 -3.70
C LEU A 133 -6.82 -5.15 -3.77
N SER A 134 -6.40 -5.72 -2.63
CA SER A 134 -5.29 -6.67 -2.61
C SER A 134 -5.59 -7.96 -3.38
N HIS A 135 -4.54 -8.63 -3.81
CA HIS A 135 -4.63 -9.82 -4.67
C HIS A 135 -5.32 -10.98 -3.97
N ASP A 136 -5.37 -10.96 -2.62
CA ASP A 136 -6.01 -12.00 -1.81
C ASP A 136 -7.54 -12.07 -1.98
N ILE A 137 -8.17 -10.98 -2.43
CA ILE A 137 -9.62 -10.94 -2.72
C ILE A 137 -9.99 -11.96 -3.81
N HIS A 138 -9.07 -12.21 -4.74
CA HIS A 138 -9.24 -13.16 -5.85
C HIS A 138 -8.36 -14.42 -5.72
N ALA A 139 -7.56 -14.53 -4.65
CA ALA A 139 -6.66 -15.66 -4.41
C ALA A 139 -7.23 -16.71 -3.43
N ALA A 140 -8.49 -16.58 -3.01
CA ALA A 140 -9.17 -17.50 -2.08
C ALA A 140 -9.45 -18.92 -2.62
N SER A 141 -8.62 -19.40 -3.53
CA SER A 141 -8.39 -20.81 -3.77
C SER A 141 -6.93 -21.12 -3.52
N ASP A 142 -6.66 -21.69 -2.35
CA ASP A 142 -5.36 -22.24 -2.04
C ASP A 142 -5.05 -23.37 -3.01
N ASP A 143 -4.20 -23.08 -3.98
CA ASP A 143 -3.30 -24.08 -4.51
C ASP A 143 -1.98 -23.38 -4.88
N ARG A 144 -1.30 -22.84 -3.85
CA ARG A 144 0.01 -22.16 -3.98
C ARG A 144 1.14 -23.06 -4.51
N HIS A 145 0.86 -24.34 -4.77
CA HIS A 145 1.77 -25.32 -5.38
C HIS A 145 1.33 -25.80 -6.77
N SER A 146 0.15 -25.40 -7.23
CA SER A 146 -0.30 -25.57 -8.61
C SER A 146 -0.12 -24.23 -9.30
N GLY A 147 0.82 -24.13 -10.24
CA GLY A 147 1.01 -22.96 -11.11
C GLY A 147 -0.17 -22.69 -12.06
N ARG A 148 -1.40 -23.00 -11.65
CA ARG A 148 -2.64 -22.86 -12.40
C ARG A 148 -3.79 -22.52 -11.45
N ASN A 149 -4.37 -21.35 -11.73
CA ASN A 149 -5.75 -20.95 -11.43
C ASN A 149 -5.95 -20.19 -10.10
N SER A 150 -5.51 -18.93 -10.07
CA SER A 150 -6.33 -17.89 -9.42
C SER A 150 -7.71 -17.92 -10.10
N PHE A 151 -8.80 -17.92 -9.34
CA PHE A 151 -10.16 -17.84 -9.89
C PHE A 151 -10.48 -16.45 -10.46
N GLY A 152 -9.54 -15.50 -10.37
CA GLY A 152 -9.63 -14.21 -11.03
C GLY A 152 -9.16 -14.27 -12.48
N ASP A 153 -9.90 -13.60 -13.37
CA ASP A 153 -9.43 -13.26 -14.71
C ASP A 153 -8.07 -12.53 -14.59
N PRO A 154 -6.97 -13.04 -15.20
CA PRO A 154 -5.67 -12.38 -15.15
C PRO A 154 -5.72 -10.92 -15.63
N ALA A 155 -6.61 -10.61 -16.58
CA ALA A 155 -6.82 -9.24 -17.02
C ALA A 155 -7.40 -8.38 -15.89
N ARG A 156 -8.38 -8.91 -15.14
CA ARG A 156 -8.97 -8.21 -13.99
C ARG A 156 -7.94 -7.96 -12.89
N ASN A 157 -7.12 -8.94 -12.56
CA ASN A 157 -6.07 -8.77 -11.55
C ASN A 157 -5.07 -7.67 -11.95
N ALA A 158 -4.67 -7.61 -13.23
CA ALA A 158 -3.81 -6.55 -13.74
C ALA A 158 -4.46 -5.16 -13.70
N GLU A 159 -5.78 -5.06 -13.94
CA GLU A 159 -6.54 -3.82 -13.77
C GLU A 159 -6.53 -3.35 -12.31
N LEU A 160 -6.77 -4.25 -11.35
CA LEU A 160 -6.76 -3.93 -9.93
C LEU A 160 -5.37 -3.51 -9.43
N GLU A 161 -4.33 -4.20 -9.90
CA GLU A 161 -2.94 -3.81 -9.63
C GLU A 161 -2.65 -2.41 -10.18
N THR A 162 -3.11 -2.11 -11.39
CA THR A 162 -2.96 -0.78 -12.00
C THR A 162 -3.66 0.31 -11.18
N LEU A 163 -4.87 0.02 -10.70
CA LEU A 163 -5.61 0.93 -9.82
C LEU A 163 -4.85 1.17 -8.51
N ARG A 164 -4.33 0.13 -7.87
CA ARG A 164 -3.52 0.26 -6.64
C ARG A 164 -2.28 1.10 -6.85
N ASN A 165 -1.55 0.85 -7.93
CA ASN A 165 -0.35 1.60 -8.27
C ASN A 165 -0.62 3.10 -8.41
N TRP A 166 -1.82 3.49 -8.86
CA TRP A 166 -2.20 4.90 -8.98
C TRP A 166 -2.79 5.48 -7.68
N VAL A 167 -3.75 4.77 -7.07
CA VAL A 167 -4.53 5.28 -5.93
C VAL A 167 -3.71 5.30 -4.64
N ILE A 168 -2.95 4.25 -4.32
CA ILE A 168 -2.24 4.15 -3.04
C ILE A 168 -1.26 5.32 -2.86
N PRO A 169 -0.37 5.64 -3.82
CA PRO A 169 0.50 6.80 -3.70
C PRO A 169 -0.25 8.12 -3.57
N GLU A 170 -1.34 8.30 -4.32
CA GLU A 170 -2.18 9.49 -4.27
C GLU A 170 -2.81 9.69 -2.88
N ILE A 171 -3.30 8.62 -2.26
CA ILE A 171 -3.88 8.66 -0.90
C ILE A 171 -2.82 8.99 0.15
N VAL A 172 -1.61 8.42 0.04
CA VAL A 172 -0.49 8.76 0.92
C VAL A 172 -0.11 10.24 0.78
N PHE A 173 -0.04 10.77 -0.44
CA PHE A 173 0.25 12.19 -0.64
C PHE A 173 -0.82 13.09 -0.04
N ARG A 174 -2.10 12.74 -0.23
CA ARG A 174 -3.21 13.47 0.38
C ARG A 174 -3.15 13.43 1.91
N LEU A 175 -2.85 12.28 2.49
CA LEU A 175 -2.69 12.12 3.93
C LEU A 175 -1.55 13.00 4.45
N HIS A 176 -0.39 12.97 3.78
CA HIS A 176 0.72 13.85 4.12
C HIS A 176 0.31 15.34 4.07
N THR A 177 -0.35 15.77 3.00
CA THR A 177 -0.83 17.16 2.84
C THR A 177 -1.82 17.54 3.95
N VAL A 178 -2.77 16.67 4.31
CA VAL A 178 -3.70 16.91 5.43
C VAL A 178 -2.93 17.10 6.74
N LEU A 179 -1.98 16.22 7.04
CA LEU A 179 -1.18 16.27 8.27
C LEU A 179 -0.30 17.53 8.33
N LEU A 180 0.40 17.83 7.23
CA LEU A 180 1.27 18.98 7.14
C LEU A 180 0.48 20.29 7.20
N GLU A 181 -0.61 20.47 6.46
CA GLU A 181 -1.34 21.76 6.48
C GLU A 181 -2.11 21.98 7.80
N SER A 182 -2.57 20.91 8.43
CA SER A 182 -3.32 20.99 9.69
C SER A 182 -2.45 21.18 10.94
N HIS A 183 -1.12 21.11 10.84
CA HIS A 183 -0.22 21.28 12.00
C HIS A 183 -0.44 22.61 12.74
N SER A 184 -0.88 23.64 12.03
CA SER A 184 -1.16 24.97 12.61
C SER A 184 -2.31 24.97 13.63
N VAL A 185 -3.25 24.02 13.52
CA VAL A 185 -4.39 23.85 14.45
C VAL A 185 -4.27 22.56 15.29
N ILE A 186 -3.52 21.57 14.82
CA ILE A 186 -3.24 20.30 15.49
C ILE A 186 -1.71 20.06 15.45
N PRO A 187 -0.93 20.61 16.40
CA PRO A 187 0.54 20.55 16.34
C PRO A 187 1.12 19.14 16.22
N SER A 188 0.46 18.14 16.82
CA SER A 188 0.88 16.74 16.75
C SER A 188 0.87 16.16 15.32
N ASN A 189 0.15 16.78 14.38
CA ASN A 189 0.07 16.27 13.01
C ASN A 189 1.39 16.43 12.24
N LEU A 190 2.27 17.33 12.68
CA LEU A 190 3.60 17.45 12.08
C LEU A 190 4.51 16.25 12.37
N ASP A 191 4.41 15.68 13.57
CA ASP A 191 5.11 14.45 13.92
C ASP A 191 4.54 13.26 13.14
N LYS A 192 3.20 13.19 13.05
CA LYS A 192 2.52 12.17 12.24
C LYS A 192 2.87 12.23 10.75
N SER A 193 3.11 13.42 10.18
CA SER A 193 3.47 13.53 8.75
C SER A 193 4.85 12.95 8.46
N ILE A 194 5.74 12.93 9.45
CA ILE A 194 7.04 12.26 9.39
C ILE A 194 6.86 10.75 9.60
N GLN A 195 6.12 10.34 10.64
CA GLN A 195 5.83 8.92 10.94
C GLN A 195 5.04 8.20 9.84
N LEU A 196 4.49 8.93 8.86
CA LEU A 196 3.91 8.34 7.67
C LEU A 196 4.92 7.48 6.88
N SER A 197 6.23 7.71 7.03
CA SER A 197 7.26 6.81 6.49
C SER A 197 7.13 5.39 7.02
N ASP A 198 6.79 5.25 8.30
CA ASP A 198 6.70 3.96 8.97
C ASP A 198 5.52 3.18 8.43
N LEU A 199 4.37 3.85 8.22
CA LEU A 199 3.20 3.25 7.59
C LEU A 199 3.48 2.77 6.15
N VAL A 200 4.22 3.56 5.37
CA VAL A 200 4.55 3.17 3.98
C VAL A 200 5.54 2.01 3.93
N ALA A 201 6.50 1.99 4.85
CA ALA A 201 7.53 0.95 4.95
C ALA A 201 7.05 -0.30 5.71
N ASP A 202 5.86 -0.27 6.30
CA ASP A 202 5.31 -1.38 7.07
C ASP A 202 5.10 -2.63 6.19
N GLU A 203 5.68 -3.75 6.60
CA GLU A 203 5.55 -5.03 5.90
C GLU A 203 4.13 -5.61 6.00
N GLN A 204 3.32 -5.17 6.98
CA GLN A 204 1.93 -5.60 7.10
C GLN A 204 1.07 -5.10 5.92
N PHE A 205 1.31 -3.87 5.46
CA PHE A 205 0.53 -3.24 4.40
C PHE A 205 1.26 -3.20 3.05
N GLN A 206 2.59 -3.33 3.08
CA GLN A 206 3.49 -3.37 1.92
C GLN A 206 3.34 -2.20 0.92
N LEU A 207 2.86 -1.04 1.38
CA LEU A 207 2.54 0.10 0.50
C LEU A 207 3.75 0.61 -0.30
N TYR A 208 4.97 0.39 0.19
CA TYR A 208 6.21 0.76 -0.50
C TYR A 208 6.33 0.11 -1.89
N ARG A 209 5.69 -1.05 -2.13
CA ARG A 209 5.78 -1.76 -3.41
C ARG A 209 5.16 -0.95 -4.56
N GLU A 210 4.07 -0.25 -4.28
CA GLU A 210 3.33 0.61 -5.20
C GLU A 210 4.16 1.83 -5.58
N PHE A 211 4.94 2.37 -4.64
CA PHE A 211 5.90 3.47 -4.92
C PHE A 211 7.09 3.03 -5.75
N MET A 212 7.59 1.80 -5.56
CA MET A 212 8.67 1.25 -6.37
C MET A 212 8.22 1.02 -7.81
N LYS A 213 7.01 0.45 -8.01
CA LYS A 213 6.42 0.21 -9.33
C LYS A 213 6.15 1.50 -10.11
N THR A 214 5.77 2.57 -9.42
CA THR A 214 5.43 3.86 -10.04
C THR A 214 6.56 4.88 -10.06
N HIS A 215 7.72 4.55 -9.50
CA HIS A 215 8.86 5.46 -9.33
C HIS A 215 8.52 6.77 -8.57
N GLN A 216 7.54 6.73 -7.67
CA GLN A 216 7.06 7.90 -6.93
C GLN A 216 7.76 8.12 -5.59
N LEU A 217 8.67 7.22 -5.20
CA LEU A 217 9.44 7.32 -3.96
C LEU A 217 10.21 8.65 -3.80
N PRO A 218 10.85 9.24 -4.83
CA PRO A 218 11.52 10.53 -4.68
C PRO A 218 10.57 11.67 -4.27
N LYS A 219 9.33 11.66 -4.79
CA LYS A 219 8.31 12.63 -4.41
C LYS A 219 7.89 12.45 -2.95
N LEU A 220 7.74 11.20 -2.49
CA LEU A 220 7.43 10.91 -1.10
C LEU A 220 8.53 11.40 -0.15
N LEU A 221 9.80 11.13 -0.47
CA LEU A 221 10.93 11.58 0.34
C LEU A 221 11.03 13.11 0.40
N TYR A 222 10.71 13.80 -0.71
CA TYR A 222 10.65 15.25 -0.74
C TYR A 222 9.58 15.79 0.23
N LEU A 223 8.41 15.16 0.31
CA LEU A 223 7.36 15.53 1.26
C LEU A 223 7.82 15.37 2.72
N PHE A 224 8.48 14.27 3.05
CA PHE A 224 9.05 14.09 4.40
C PHE A 224 10.12 15.13 4.73
N ALA A 225 10.96 15.49 3.76
CA ALA A 225 11.91 16.58 3.94
C ALA A 225 11.21 17.92 4.25
N GLN A 226 10.08 18.22 3.61
CA GLN A 226 9.28 19.42 3.92
C GLN A 226 8.75 19.40 5.36
N SER A 227 8.22 18.25 5.81
CA SER A 227 7.76 18.08 7.19
C SER A 227 8.89 18.27 8.20
N SER A 228 10.05 17.65 7.97
CA SER A 228 11.23 17.84 8.83
C SER A 228 11.70 19.29 8.88
N MET A 229 11.70 19.99 7.75
CA MET A 229 12.05 21.42 7.70
C MET A 229 11.04 22.29 8.44
N ALA A 230 9.74 21.96 8.39
CA ALA A 230 8.72 22.64 9.19
C ALA A 230 8.94 22.37 10.69
N LEU A 231 9.30 21.14 11.08
CA LEU A 231 9.59 20.79 12.46
C LEU A 231 10.77 21.61 13.01
N LEU A 232 11.85 21.72 12.25
CA LEU A 232 13.02 22.53 12.61
C LEU A 232 12.69 24.02 12.82
N LYS A 233 11.71 24.56 12.10
CA LYS A 233 11.26 25.95 12.30
C LYS A 233 10.46 26.13 13.59
N THR A 234 9.78 25.07 14.04
CA THR A 234 8.99 25.08 15.28
C THR A 234 9.82 24.79 16.53
N SER A 235 10.83 23.93 16.42
CA SER A 235 11.80 23.72 17.49
C SER A 235 12.66 24.97 17.63
N THR A 236 12.44 25.72 18.70
CA THR A 236 13.22 26.90 19.10
C THR A 236 14.70 26.68 18.83
N SER A 237 15.31 27.62 18.10
CA SER A 237 16.69 27.54 17.61
C SER A 237 17.64 27.06 18.72
N PRO A 238 18.43 25.99 18.53
CA PRO A 238 19.37 25.48 19.55
C PRO A 238 20.50 26.46 19.87
N PHE A 239 20.61 27.55 19.11
CA PHE A 239 21.57 28.63 19.31
C PHE A 239 20.93 29.91 19.90
N ALA A 240 19.66 29.87 20.32
CA ALA A 240 18.98 31.01 20.94
C ALA A 240 19.15 31.07 22.47
N SER A 241 19.99 30.22 23.06
CA SER A 241 20.40 30.32 24.45
C SER A 241 21.64 31.20 24.60
N SER A 242 21.37 32.44 25.07
CA SER A 242 22.19 33.32 25.93
C SER A 242 23.58 33.74 25.48
#